data_AF-A0A520G7U0-F1
#
_entry.id   AF-A0A520G7U0-F1
#
_cell.length_a   1.000
_cell.length_b   1.000
_cell.length_c   1.000
_cell.angle_alpha   90.00
_cell.angle_beta   90.00
_cell.angle_gamma   90.00
#
_symmetry.space_group_name_H-M   'P 1'
#
loop_
_entity.id
_entity.type
_entity.pdbx_description
1 polymer ?
#
loop_
_entity_poly.entity_id
_entity_poly.type
_entity_poly.pdbx_seq_one_letter_code
_entity_poly.pdbx_strand_id
1 'polypeptide(L)'
;MKIVERDAPPRSVWALEQAGVHPLLARLYAARGVSGKDELDDGLARLLPPDLLRGTGAAAVLLADAIAADRRLCVVADYDCDGATACAVAVRGLRLLGARHVTYLVPDHAVGHQV
;
A
#
# COMPACT_ATOMS: atom_id res chain seq x y z
N MET A 1 -2.21 15.26 28.08
CA MET A 1 -1.48 15.08 26.80
C MET A 1 -0.17 15.84 26.89
N LYS A 2 0.98 15.17 26.84
CA LYS A 2 2.30 15.82 26.90
C LYS A 2 2.82 15.95 25.46
N ILE A 3 3.03 17.17 24.99
CA ILE A 3 3.66 17.41 23.68
C ILE A 3 5.16 17.19 23.88
N VAL A 4 5.75 16.31 23.07
CA VAL A 4 7.18 16.01 23.09
C VAL A 4 7.77 16.47 21.76
N GLU A 5 8.84 17.25 21.82
CA GLU A 5 9.60 17.63 20.63
C GLU A 5 10.41 16.43 20.13
N ARG A 6 10.33 16.15 18.83
CA ARG A 6 11.12 15.09 18.18
C ARG A 6 12.47 15.68 17.78
N ASP A 7 13.55 14.93 18.01
CA ASP A 7 14.86 15.34 17.54
C ASP A 7 14.90 15.42 16.01
N ALA A 8 15.56 16.44 15.48
CA ALA A 8 15.71 16.70 14.06
C ALA A 8 17.21 16.69 13.73
N PRO A 9 17.74 15.60 13.15
CA PRO A 9 19.17 15.47 12.88
C PRO A 9 19.68 16.66 12.05
N PRO A 10 20.64 17.46 12.55
CA PRO A 10 21.09 18.69 11.87
C PRO A 10 21.57 18.45 10.44
N ARG A 11 22.17 17.28 10.18
CA ARG A 11 22.63 16.88 8.85
C ARG A 11 21.47 16.73 7.86
N SER A 12 20.37 16.09 8.28
CA SER A 12 19.18 15.89 7.44
C SER A 12 18.46 17.21 7.20
N VAL A 13 18.35 18.07 8.22
CA VAL A 13 17.79 19.43 8.07
C VAL A 13 18.59 20.21 7.03
N TRP A 14 19.90 20.27 7.18
CA TRP A 14 20.77 20.98 6.25
C TRP A 14 20.67 20.42 4.82
N ALA A 15 20.70 19.10 4.65
CA ALA A 15 20.60 18.47 3.33
C ALA A 15 19.28 18.82 2.61
N LEU A 16 18.16 18.84 3.35
CA LEU A 16 16.86 19.22 2.81
C LEU A 16 16.79 20.71 2.44
N GLU A 17 17.34 21.59 3.28
CA GLU A 17 17.42 23.03 2.98
C GLU A 17 18.26 23.30 1.72
N GLN A 18 19.42 22.64 1.58
CA GLN A 18 20.26 22.75 0.38
C GLN A 18 19.55 22.23 -0.88
N ALA A 19 18.62 21.27 -0.73
CA ALA A 19 17.80 20.77 -1.81
C ALA A 19 16.58 21.67 -2.15
N GLY A 20 16.47 22.83 -1.50
CA GLY A 20 15.43 23.84 -1.73
C GLY A 20 14.13 23.61 -0.93
N VAL A 21 14.15 22.75 0.09
CA VAL A 21 13.01 22.56 1.00
C VAL A 21 12.96 23.73 1.99
N HIS A 22 11.77 24.29 2.23
CA HIS A 22 11.59 25.38 3.18
C HIS A 22 12.11 25.01 4.59
N PRO A 23 12.84 25.88 5.32
CA PRO A 23 13.48 25.55 6.61
C PRO A 23 12.56 24.90 7.65
N LEU A 24 11.32 25.37 7.75
CA LEU A 24 10.31 24.75 8.63
C LEU A 24 10.01 23.30 8.22
N LEU A 25 9.83 23.05 6.92
CA LEU A 25 9.53 21.71 6.40
C LEU A 25 10.75 20.79 6.53
N ALA A 26 11.96 21.30 6.29
CA ALA A 26 13.20 20.55 6.48
C ALA A 26 13.33 20.02 7.92
N ARG A 27 13.05 20.87 8.92
CA ARG A 27 12.99 20.45 10.34
C ARG A 27 11.93 19.39 10.60
N LEU A 28 10.71 19.57 10.06
CA LEU A 28 9.59 18.64 10.27
C LEU A 28 9.79 17.27 9.60
N TYR A 29 10.42 17.24 8.42
CA TYR A 29 10.73 16.02 7.68
C TYR A 29 11.92 15.29 8.30
N ALA A 30 13.00 15.99 8.66
CA ALA A 30 14.13 15.40 9.37
C ALA A 30 13.69 14.76 10.69
N ALA A 31 12.78 15.40 11.44
CA ALA A 31 12.20 14.85 12.67
C ALA A 31 11.33 13.58 12.46
N ARG A 32 10.96 13.29 11.21
CA ARG A 32 10.25 12.07 10.78
C ARG A 32 11.18 11.03 10.14
N GLY A 33 12.49 11.29 10.11
CA GLY A 33 13.49 10.38 9.56
C GLY A 33 13.83 10.60 8.08
N VAL A 34 13.19 11.58 7.42
CA VAL A 34 13.50 11.90 6.02
C VAL A 34 14.89 12.54 5.95
N SER A 35 15.77 11.95 5.14
CA SER A 35 17.18 12.34 5.09
C SER A 35 17.58 13.02 3.77
N GLY A 36 16.74 12.90 2.74
CA GLY A 36 16.93 13.56 1.45
C GLY A 36 15.63 13.95 0.76
N LYS A 37 15.72 14.83 -0.24
CA LYS A 37 14.56 15.30 -1.00
C LYS A 37 13.90 14.20 -1.83
N ASP A 38 14.66 13.21 -2.30
CA ASP A 38 14.11 12.08 -3.07
C ASP A 38 13.11 11.24 -2.29
N GLU A 39 13.21 11.21 -0.96
CA GLU A 39 12.24 10.51 -0.10
C GLU A 39 10.90 11.26 0.04
N LEU A 40 10.83 12.50 -0.44
CA LEU A 40 9.60 13.30 -0.51
C LEU A 40 8.85 13.10 -1.83
N ASP A 41 9.42 12.35 -2.77
CA ASP A 41 8.78 12.01 -4.04
C ASP A 41 7.77 10.87 -3.81
N ASP A 42 6.50 11.22 -3.73
CA ASP A 42 5.36 10.31 -3.56
C ASP A 42 4.77 9.84 -4.90
N GLY A 43 5.46 10.10 -6.01
CA GLY A 43 5.06 9.66 -7.34
C GLY A 43 5.00 8.13 -7.44
N LEU A 44 3.99 7.61 -8.14
CA LEU A 44 3.79 6.17 -8.33
C LEU A 44 5.00 5.43 -8.93
N ALA A 45 5.86 6.15 -9.66
CA ALA A 45 7.10 5.60 -10.22
C ALA A 45 8.14 5.20 -9.16
N ARG A 46 8.00 5.68 -7.91
CA ARG A 46 8.84 5.31 -6.77
C ARG A 46 8.36 4.07 -6.02
N LEU A 47 7.16 3.55 -6.35
CA LEU A 47 6.69 2.30 -5.77
C LEU A 47 7.64 1.16 -6.11
N LEU A 48 7.88 0.28 -5.14
CA LEU A 48 8.66 -0.93 -5.36
C LEU A 48 7.97 -1.82 -6.42
N PRO A 49 8.74 -2.46 -7.32
CA PRO A 49 8.19 -3.44 -8.25
C PRO A 49 7.44 -4.54 -7.50
N PRO A 50 6.25 -4.97 -7.99
CA PRO A 50 5.45 -6.01 -7.33
C PRO A 50 6.18 -7.35 -7.16
N ASP A 51 7.12 -7.64 -8.04
CA ASP A 51 7.97 -8.84 -8.09
C ASP A 51 8.99 -8.90 -6.94
N LEU A 52 9.19 -7.80 -6.19
CA LEU A 52 9.92 -7.82 -4.92
C LEU A 52 9.07 -8.34 -3.75
N LEU A 53 7.75 -8.35 -3.87
CA LEU A 53 6.87 -8.89 -2.84
C LEU A 53 6.86 -10.43 -2.93
N ARG A 54 7.15 -11.08 -1.81
CA ARG A 54 7.27 -12.54 -1.76
C ARG A 54 5.99 -13.22 -2.26
N GLY A 55 6.14 -14.05 -3.29
CA GLY A 55 5.07 -14.91 -3.81
C GLY A 55 4.13 -14.26 -4.83
N THR A 56 4.31 -12.98 -5.17
CA THR A 56 3.44 -12.30 -6.16
C THR A 56 3.52 -12.91 -7.54
N GLY A 57 4.70 -13.33 -8.00
CA GLY A 57 4.85 -14.00 -9.30
C GLY A 57 4.04 -15.30 -9.38
N ALA A 58 4.12 -16.15 -8.36
CA ALA A 58 3.36 -17.40 -8.31
C ALA A 58 1.84 -17.14 -8.19
N ALA A 59 1.43 -16.15 -7.40
CA ALA A 59 0.04 -15.75 -7.27
C ALA A 59 -0.54 -15.19 -8.59
N ALA A 60 0.25 -14.41 -9.33
CA ALA A 60 -0.16 -13.86 -10.62
C ALA A 60 -0.41 -14.97 -11.65
N VAL A 61 0.49 -15.96 -11.73
CA VAL A 61 0.29 -17.15 -12.60
C VAL A 61 -0.97 -17.92 -12.20
N LEU A 62 -1.15 -18.19 -10.90
CA LEU A 62 -2.34 -18.89 -10.40
C LEU A 62 -3.64 -18.17 -10.77
N LEU A 63 -3.68 -16.84 -10.64
CA LEU A 63 -4.83 -16.03 -11.02
C LEU A 63 -5.06 -16.02 -12.53
N ALA A 64 -3.99 -15.89 -13.33
CA ALA A 64 -4.08 -15.93 -14.79
C ALA A 64 -4.63 -17.29 -15.28
N ASP A 65 -4.12 -18.39 -14.74
CA ASP A 65 -4.59 -19.75 -15.05
C ASP A 65 -6.06 -19.94 -14.64
N ALA A 66 -6.44 -19.43 -13.46
CA ALA A 66 -7.82 -19.49 -12.99
C ALA A 66 -8.78 -18.68 -13.88
N ILE A 67 -8.35 -17.51 -14.36
CA ILE A 67 -9.12 -16.69 -15.30
C ILE A 67 -9.27 -17.43 -16.64
N ALA A 68 -8.18 -17.97 -17.20
CA ALA A 68 -8.20 -18.71 -18.45
C ALA A 68 -9.08 -19.96 -18.39
N ALA A 69 -9.12 -20.64 -17.24
CA ALA A 69 -9.96 -21.80 -16.98
C ALA A 69 -11.38 -21.45 -16.51
N ASP A 70 -11.79 -20.17 -16.55
CA ASP A 70 -13.10 -19.68 -16.12
C ASP A 70 -13.52 -20.13 -14.71
N ARG A 71 -12.56 -20.14 -13.79
CA ARG A 71 -12.82 -20.52 -12.41
C ARG A 71 -13.61 -19.43 -11.69
N ARG A 72 -14.34 -19.86 -10.67
CA ARG A 72 -14.99 -18.94 -9.71
C ARG A 72 -13.94 -18.44 -8.73
N LEU A 73 -13.84 -17.12 -8.60
CA LEU A 73 -12.92 -16.42 -7.71
C LEU A 73 -13.72 -15.75 -6.59
N CYS A 74 -13.26 -15.92 -5.35
CA CYS A 74 -13.78 -15.21 -4.18
C CYS A 74 -12.64 -14.40 -3.56
N VAL A 75 -12.85 -13.09 -3.44
CA VAL A 75 -11.93 -12.20 -2.71
C VAL A 75 -12.41 -12.13 -1.25
N VAL A 76 -11.64 -12.72 -0.35
CA VAL A 76 -11.88 -12.58 1.10
C VAL A 76 -11.03 -11.42 1.60
N ALA A 77 -11.67 -10.45 2.26
CA ALA A 77 -11.02 -9.23 2.72
C ALA A 77 -11.35 -8.92 4.17
N ASP A 78 -10.51 -8.11 4.81
CA ASP A 78 -10.77 -7.60 6.16
C ASP A 78 -11.85 -6.52 6.14
N TYR A 79 -12.47 -6.27 7.29
CA TYR A 79 -13.57 -5.32 7.46
C TYR A 79 -13.11 -3.86 7.51
N ASP A 80 -11.82 -3.61 7.77
CA ASP A 80 -11.29 -2.25 7.85
C ASP A 80 -11.25 -1.55 6.47
N CYS A 81 -10.95 -0.25 6.49
CA CYS A 81 -10.92 0.57 5.28
C CYS A 81 -9.93 0.03 4.24
N ASP A 82 -8.77 -0.44 4.69
CA ASP A 82 -7.72 -0.97 3.83
C ASP A 82 -8.18 -2.28 3.19
N GLY A 83 -8.78 -3.19 3.95
CA GLY A 83 -9.38 -4.44 3.47
C GLY A 83 -10.51 -4.20 2.48
N ALA A 84 -11.45 -3.30 2.80
CA ALA A 84 -12.58 -2.98 1.93
C ALA A 84 -12.14 -2.36 0.60
N THR A 85 -11.16 -1.44 0.63
CA THR A 85 -10.64 -0.80 -0.59
C THR A 85 -9.80 -1.77 -1.43
N ALA A 86 -8.97 -2.60 -0.80
CA ALA A 86 -8.23 -3.67 -1.48
C ALA A 86 -9.18 -4.68 -2.15
N CYS A 87 -10.27 -5.04 -1.47
CA CYS A 87 -11.32 -5.90 -2.02
C CYS A 87 -11.94 -5.32 -3.28
N ALA A 88 -12.33 -4.04 -3.22
CA ALA A 88 -12.91 -3.34 -4.36
C ALA A 88 -11.92 -3.28 -5.56
N VAL A 89 -10.64 -3.01 -5.29
CA VAL A 89 -9.59 -3.01 -6.32
C VAL A 89 -9.44 -4.41 -6.94
N ALA A 90 -9.34 -5.46 -6.13
CA ALA A 90 -9.19 -6.84 -6.60
C ALA A 90 -10.39 -7.27 -7.46
N VAL A 91 -11.62 -7.04 -6.98
CA VAL A 91 -12.84 -7.40 -7.71
C VAL A 91 -12.93 -6.68 -9.05
N ARG A 92 -12.65 -5.37 -9.09
CA ARG A 92 -12.66 -4.58 -10.33
C ARG A 92 -11.54 -5.01 -11.27
N GLY A 93 -10.33 -5.16 -10.76
CA GLY A 93 -9.15 -5.55 -11.53
C GLY A 93 -9.31 -6.92 -12.18
N LEU A 94 -9.74 -7.93 -11.42
CA LEU A 94 -9.96 -9.28 -11.95
C LEU A 94 -11.02 -9.30 -13.06
N ARG A 95 -12.11 -8.54 -12.91
CA ARG A 95 -13.14 -8.41 -13.96
C ARG A 95 -12.60 -7.73 -15.21
N LEU A 96 -11.80 -6.67 -15.06
CA LEU A 96 -11.14 -5.99 -16.18
C LEU A 96 -10.15 -6.91 -16.92
N LEU A 97 -9.53 -7.84 -16.20
CA LEU A 97 -8.64 -8.87 -16.76
C LEU A 97 -9.38 -10.07 -17.38
N GLY A 98 -10.72 -10.07 -17.38
CA GLY A 98 -11.54 -11.08 -18.06
C GLY A 98 -12.17 -12.14 -17.15
N ALA A 99 -12.00 -12.05 -15.82
CA ALA A 99 -12.67 -12.96 -14.89
C ALA A 99 -14.19 -12.77 -14.91
N ARG A 100 -14.95 -13.80 -15.31
CA ARG A 100 -16.42 -13.75 -15.39
C ARG A 100 -17.12 -13.98 -14.06
N HIS A 101 -16.50 -14.74 -13.16
CA HIS A 101 -17.11 -15.19 -11.91
C HIS A 101 -16.34 -14.71 -10.69
N VAL A 102 -16.47 -13.41 -10.35
CA VAL A 102 -15.79 -12.80 -9.20
C VAL A 102 -16.81 -12.39 -8.13
N THR A 103 -16.65 -12.96 -6.95
CA THR A 103 -17.41 -12.69 -5.71
C THR A 103 -16.48 -12.16 -4.63
N TYR A 104 -17.04 -11.65 -3.54
CA TYR A 104 -16.26 -11.22 -2.38
C TYR A 104 -16.96 -11.63 -1.08
N LEU A 105 -16.17 -11.72 -0.01
CA LEU A 105 -16.61 -11.93 1.36
C LEU A 105 -15.83 -10.98 2.27
N VAL A 106 -16.56 -10.16 3.03
CA VAL A 106 -16.02 -9.36 4.14
C VAL A 106 -16.68 -9.88 5.41
N PRO A 107 -15.93 -10.35 6.41
CA PRO A 107 -16.49 -10.89 7.64
C PRO A 107 -17.20 -9.80 8.44
N ASP A 108 -18.32 -10.17 9.06
CA ASP A 108 -19.06 -9.30 9.98
C ASP A 108 -18.42 -9.40 11.38
N HIS A 109 -18.10 -8.27 12.00
CA HIS A 109 -17.55 -8.19 13.35
C HIS A 109 -18.43 -8.87 14.42
N ALA A 110 -19.75 -9.02 14.18
CA ALA A 110 -20.67 -9.62 15.13
C ALA A 110 -20.55 -11.16 15.23
N VAL A 111 -19.90 -11.81 14.27
CA VAL A 111 -19.75 -13.27 14.22
C VAL A 111 -18.27 -13.60 14.29
N GLY A 112 -17.78 -13.86 15.50
CA GLY A 112 -16.39 -14.22 15.75
C GLY A 112 -15.92 -15.40 14.89
N HIS A 113 -14.77 -15.21 14.25
CA HIS A 113 -13.81 -16.25 13.84
C HIS A 113 -14.40 -17.61 13.41
N GLN A 114 -15.08 -17.66 12.26
CA GLN A 114 -15.20 -18.90 11.48
C GLN A 114 -15.17 -18.58 9.98
N VAL A 115 -13.96 -18.54 9.43
CA VAL A 115 -13.67 -18.97 8.05
C VAL A 115 -12.36 -19.73 8.06
#